data_AF-A0A812K596-F1
#
_entry.id   AF-A0A812K596-F1
#
_cell.length_a   1.000
_cell.length_b   1.000
_cell.length_c   1.000
_cell.angle_alpha   90.00
_cell.angle_beta   90.00
_cell.angle_gamma   90.00
#
_symmetry.space_group_name_H-M   'P 1'
#
loop_
_entity.id
_entity.type
_entity.pdbx_description
1 polymer ?
#
loop_
_entity_poly.entity_id
_entity_poly.type
_entity_poly.pdbx_seq_one_letter_code
_entity_poly.pdbx_strand_id
1 'polypeptide(L)'
;MAALRLALALLPCALEGKLLSTVVLPHGDFAYDPSLVNRSGGSVELHAAALKLGRAVSQAAPELLFVTTPHGLELSKEYLVYLNSHNAGASPLDDMPHAAGNRTVPMNFSSPQDVAKRLLGHLQAQQLPVEGLQGFSDALPLPISWGEILPLSFVRKAREEEGLELPPVLLMSFPLRRFNHSDTMVPEPCVQ
;
A
#
# COMPACT_ATOMS: atom_id res chain seq x y z
N MET A 1 38.13 -47.54 -0.17
CA MET A 1 37.03 -46.91 -0.94
C MET A 1 36.56 -45.69 -0.17
N ALA A 2 36.92 -44.50 -0.64
CA ALA A 2 36.70 -43.24 0.06
C ALA A 2 35.26 -42.74 -0.18
N ALA A 3 34.51 -42.57 0.92
CA ALA A 3 33.22 -41.91 0.89
C ALA A 3 33.44 -40.40 0.75
N LEU A 4 33.27 -39.88 -0.46
CA LEU A 4 33.26 -38.45 -0.74
C LEU A 4 31.95 -37.86 -0.19
N ARG A 5 32.01 -37.26 0.99
CA ARG A 5 30.91 -36.49 1.56
C ARG A 5 30.79 -35.17 0.81
N LEU A 6 29.81 -35.08 -0.09
CA LEU A 6 29.39 -33.84 -0.71
C LEU A 6 28.57 -33.04 0.32
N ALA A 7 29.25 -32.26 1.16
CA ALA A 7 28.59 -31.25 1.98
C ALA A 7 28.27 -30.07 1.06
N LEU A 8 27.08 -30.08 0.46
CA LEU A 8 26.50 -28.89 -0.16
C LEU A 8 26.34 -27.85 0.95
N ALA A 9 27.21 -26.85 0.95
CA ALA A 9 27.11 -25.72 1.86
C ALA A 9 25.81 -24.99 1.54
N LEU A 10 24.76 -25.26 2.32
CA LEU A 10 23.59 -24.41 2.48
C LEU A 10 24.06 -23.16 3.21
N LEU A 11 24.80 -22.30 2.52
CA LEU A 11 25.06 -20.95 3.00
C LEU A 11 23.70 -20.26 3.06
N PRO A 12 23.28 -19.73 4.22
CA PRO A 12 22.07 -18.93 4.29
C PRO A 12 22.26 -17.74 3.35
N CYS A 13 21.50 -17.73 2.25
CA CYS A 13 21.42 -16.57 1.38
C CYS A 13 20.78 -15.47 2.23
N ALA A 14 21.60 -14.53 2.70
CA ALA A 14 21.08 -13.32 3.33
C ALA A 14 20.31 -12.58 2.23
N LEU A 15 18.98 -12.60 2.31
CA LEU A 15 18.12 -11.75 1.50
C LEU A 15 18.38 -10.31 1.93
N GLU A 16 19.10 -9.57 1.10
CA GLU A 16 19.32 -8.14 1.29
C GLU A 16 18.12 -7.38 0.75
N GLY A 17 17.40 -6.67 1.62
CA GLY A 17 16.33 -5.75 1.21
C GLY A 17 16.89 -4.33 1.10
N LYS A 18 16.56 -3.63 0.01
CA LYS A 18 16.97 -2.23 -0.20
C LYS A 18 15.75 -1.32 -0.31
N LEU A 19 15.69 -0.28 0.53
CA LEU A 19 14.74 0.81 0.33
C LEU A 19 15.19 1.67 -0.86
N LEU A 20 14.42 1.63 -1.95
CA LEU A 20 14.74 2.38 -3.17
C LEU A 20 14.33 3.85 -3.07
N SER A 21 13.14 4.12 -2.53
CA SER A 21 12.57 5.45 -2.39
C SER A 21 11.42 5.47 -1.39
N THR A 22 11.18 6.63 -0.79
CA THR A 22 9.97 6.93 -0.01
C THR A 22 9.21 8.05 -0.71
N VAL A 23 7.91 7.87 -0.91
CA VAL A 23 7.04 8.85 -1.56
C VAL A 23 5.75 9.03 -0.79
N VAL A 24 5.16 10.21 -0.88
CA VAL A 24 3.80 10.48 -0.38
C VAL A 24 2.91 10.76 -1.58
N LEU A 25 1.93 9.89 -1.81
CA LEU A 25 0.94 10.04 -2.87
C LEU A 25 -0.42 10.38 -2.24
N PRO A 26 -1.16 11.35 -2.79
CA PRO A 26 -2.47 11.71 -2.28
C PRO A 26 -3.49 10.61 -2.57
N HIS A 27 -4.44 10.44 -1.65
CA HIS A 27 -5.60 9.55 -1.80
C HIS A 27 -6.92 10.34 -1.97
N GLY A 28 -6.84 11.63 -2.31
CA GLY A 28 -8.03 12.45 -2.59
C GLY A 28 -8.54 12.21 -4.01
N ASP A 29 -9.85 12.08 -4.19
CA ASP A 29 -10.51 11.92 -5.49
C ASP A 29 -10.19 13.07 -6.46
N PHE A 30 -10.13 14.32 -5.98
CA PHE A 30 -9.74 15.48 -6.79
C PHE A 30 -8.26 15.49 -7.20
N ALA A 31 -7.39 14.77 -6.49
CA ALA A 31 -6.02 14.56 -6.93
C ALA A 31 -5.96 13.55 -8.09
N TYR A 32 -6.88 12.57 -8.09
CA TYR A 32 -7.04 11.62 -9.18
C TYR A 32 -7.73 12.26 -10.40
N ASP A 33 -8.79 13.03 -10.19
CA ASP A 33 -9.52 13.73 -11.24
C ASP A 33 -9.83 15.20 -10.83
N PRO A 34 -9.02 16.17 -11.32
CA PRO A 34 -9.24 17.59 -11.04
C PRO A 34 -10.60 18.13 -11.47
N SER A 35 -11.31 17.47 -12.40
CA SER A 35 -12.61 17.95 -12.86
C SER A 35 -13.69 17.87 -11.77
N LEU A 36 -13.52 17.00 -10.77
CA LEU A 36 -14.45 16.86 -9.63
C LEU A 36 -14.58 18.14 -8.79
N VAL A 37 -13.55 18.99 -8.83
CA VAL A 37 -13.52 20.30 -8.17
C VAL A 37 -13.39 21.45 -9.17
N ASN A 38 -13.87 21.24 -10.40
CA ASN A 38 -13.78 22.19 -11.50
C ASN A 38 -12.36 22.76 -11.70
N ARG A 39 -11.34 21.90 -11.54
CA ARG A 39 -9.91 22.25 -11.68
C ARG A 39 -9.44 23.39 -10.77
N SER A 40 -10.12 23.60 -9.63
CA SER A 40 -9.79 24.64 -8.66
C SER A 40 -8.87 24.12 -7.54
N GLY A 41 -8.44 25.00 -6.63
CA GLY A 41 -7.76 24.62 -5.39
C GLY A 41 -6.40 23.93 -5.54
N GLY A 42 -5.70 24.14 -6.67
CA GLY A 42 -4.42 23.47 -6.95
C GLY A 42 -4.56 22.01 -7.39
N SER A 43 -5.78 21.54 -7.70
CA SER A 43 -6.05 20.15 -8.08
C SER A 43 -5.30 19.71 -9.34
N VAL A 44 -5.13 20.60 -10.32
CA VAL A 44 -4.40 20.30 -11.56
C VAL A 44 -2.91 20.08 -11.29
N GLU A 45 -2.31 20.94 -10.48
CA GLU A 45 -0.91 20.85 -10.08
C GLU A 45 -0.67 19.61 -9.22
N LEU A 46 -1.58 19.32 -8.29
CA LEU A 46 -1.53 18.13 -7.44
C LEU A 46 -1.62 16.85 -8.28
N HIS A 47 -2.55 16.79 -9.24
CA HIS A 47 -2.69 15.67 -10.16
C HIS A 47 -1.44 15.47 -11.01
N ALA A 48 -0.91 16.55 -11.59
CA ALA A 48 0.31 16.50 -12.39
C ALA A 48 1.52 16.02 -11.57
N ALA A 49 1.64 16.49 -10.32
CA ALA A 49 2.68 16.05 -9.39
C ALA A 49 2.52 14.56 -9.02
N ALA A 50 1.29 14.10 -8.75
CA ALA A 50 1.01 12.70 -8.45
C ALA A 50 1.33 11.78 -9.63
N LEU A 51 0.98 12.17 -10.86
CA LEU A 51 1.39 11.45 -12.08
C LEU A 51 2.92 11.38 -12.22
N LYS A 52 3.63 12.48 -11.93
CA LYS A 52 5.09 12.51 -11.97
C LYS A 52 5.71 11.59 -10.92
N LEU A 53 5.17 11.58 -9.70
CA LEU A 53 5.60 10.66 -8.65
C LEU A 53 5.34 9.20 -9.02
N GLY A 54 4.15 8.88 -9.57
CA GLY A 54 3.83 7.53 -10.05
C GLY A 54 4.86 7.01 -11.06
N ARG A 55 5.25 7.86 -12.03
CA ARG A 55 6.34 7.56 -12.96
C ARG A 55 7.70 7.39 -12.27
N ALA A 56 8.05 8.25 -11.33
CA ALA A 56 9.31 8.12 -10.60
C ALA A 56 9.38 6.80 -9.80
N VAL A 57 8.27 6.38 -9.20
CA VAL A 57 8.17 5.07 -8.53
C VAL A 57 8.30 3.93 -9.53
N SER A 58 7.63 3.99 -10.69
CA SER A 58 7.77 2.94 -11.72
C SER A 58 9.22 2.82 -12.21
N GLN A 59 9.85 3.95 -12.52
CA GLN A 59 11.23 4.04 -13.01
C GLN A 59 12.28 3.56 -12.01
N ALA A 60 12.00 3.67 -10.70
CA ALA A 60 12.85 3.08 -9.67
C ALA A 60 12.86 1.54 -9.72
N ALA A 61 11.98 0.93 -10.53
CA ALA A 61 11.84 -0.51 -10.72
C ALA A 61 11.72 -1.31 -9.41
N PRO A 62 10.78 -0.95 -8.50
CA PRO A 62 10.59 -1.69 -7.26
C PRO A 62 10.05 -3.09 -7.52
N GLU A 63 10.56 -4.06 -6.74
CA GLU A 63 10.07 -5.45 -6.69
C GLU A 63 8.91 -5.62 -5.70
N LEU A 64 8.73 -4.65 -4.79
CA LEU A 64 7.71 -4.63 -3.74
C LEU A 64 7.32 -3.17 -3.47
N LEU A 65 6.02 -2.92 -3.34
CA LEU A 65 5.51 -1.66 -2.81
C LEU A 65 5.09 -1.88 -1.35
N PHE A 66 5.69 -1.15 -0.41
CA PHE A 66 5.17 -1.05 0.94
C PHE A 66 4.30 0.20 1.05
N VAL A 67 3.01 0.01 1.31
CA VAL A 67 2.03 1.08 1.40
C VAL A 67 1.50 1.17 2.82
N THR A 68 1.57 2.38 3.37
CA THR A 68 0.82 2.72 4.57
C THR A 68 -0.32 3.65 4.22
N THR A 69 -1.49 3.45 4.83
CA THR A 69 -2.65 4.29 4.57
C THR A 69 -3.49 4.51 5.83
N PRO A 70 -4.04 5.71 6.03
CA PRO A 70 -4.94 5.97 7.13
C PRO A 70 -6.42 5.77 6.80
N HIS A 71 -6.73 5.23 5.62
CA HIS A 71 -8.10 5.06 5.14
C HIS A 71 -8.30 3.67 4.55
N GLY A 72 -7.77 2.66 5.25
CA GLY A 72 -7.98 1.24 4.94
C GLY A 72 -8.99 0.57 5.88
N LEU A 73 -8.87 -0.73 6.05
CA LEU A 73 -9.48 -1.46 7.16
C LEU A 73 -8.78 -1.07 8.46
N GLU A 74 -9.53 -0.80 9.52
CA GLU A 74 -8.95 -0.22 10.73
C GLU A 74 -9.37 -1.00 11.97
N LEU A 75 -8.43 -1.16 12.90
CA LEU A 75 -8.71 -1.59 14.26
C LEU A 75 -8.76 -0.39 15.20
N SER A 76 -9.27 -0.60 16.41
CA SER A 76 -9.45 0.50 17.36
C SER A 76 -8.15 1.11 17.88
N LYS A 77 -7.08 0.32 18.00
CA LYS A 77 -5.83 0.78 18.64
C LYS A 77 -4.56 0.34 17.91
N GLU A 78 -4.65 -0.72 17.12
CA GLU A 78 -3.53 -1.39 16.50
C GLU A 78 -3.40 -1.00 15.03
N TYR A 79 -2.16 -0.89 14.56
CA TYR A 79 -1.88 -0.92 13.12
C TYR A 79 -2.28 -2.29 12.57
N LEU A 80 -2.71 -2.33 11.31
CA LEU A 80 -3.22 -3.56 10.72
C LEU A 80 -2.41 -3.94 9.48
N VAL A 81 -1.79 -5.12 9.50
CA VAL A 81 -1.09 -5.72 8.36
C VAL A 81 -2.05 -6.65 7.61
N TYR A 82 -2.18 -6.45 6.31
CA TYR A 82 -3.02 -7.29 5.45
C TYR A 82 -2.27 -8.58 5.11
N LEU A 83 -2.89 -9.73 5.39
CA LEU A 83 -2.26 -11.05 5.22
C LEU A 83 -2.83 -11.85 4.04
N ASN A 84 -3.85 -11.35 3.34
CA ASN A 84 -4.34 -12.02 2.13
C ASN A 84 -3.31 -11.96 1.00
N SER A 85 -3.33 -12.96 0.12
CA SER A 85 -2.53 -12.96 -1.12
C SER A 85 -3.16 -12.09 -2.19
N HIS A 86 -4.47 -11.85 -2.13
CA HIS A 86 -5.23 -11.05 -3.08
C HIS A 86 -6.07 -9.98 -2.38
N ASN A 87 -6.08 -8.79 -2.94
CA ASN A 87 -6.90 -7.67 -2.48
C ASN A 87 -7.65 -7.07 -3.66
N ALA A 88 -8.90 -6.67 -3.46
CA ALA A 88 -9.73 -6.14 -4.52
C ALA A 88 -10.76 -5.14 -4.01
N GLY A 89 -11.09 -4.15 -4.83
CA GLY A 89 -12.09 -3.16 -4.50
C GLY A 89 -12.28 -2.15 -5.63
N ALA A 90 -13.09 -1.13 -5.35
CA ALA A 90 -13.31 -0.01 -6.25
C ALA A 90 -13.46 1.26 -5.43
N SER A 91 -12.79 2.33 -5.87
CA SER A 91 -12.97 3.66 -5.30
C SER A 91 -14.09 4.37 -6.06
N PRO A 92 -15.21 4.74 -5.42
CA PRO A 92 -16.10 5.75 -6.00
C PRO A 92 -15.34 7.08 -6.15
N LEU A 93 -15.68 7.83 -7.20
CA LEU A 93 -15.20 9.20 -7.42
C LEU A 93 -16.31 10.24 -7.19
N ASP A 94 -17.46 9.78 -6.69
CA ASP A 94 -18.72 10.51 -6.63
C ASP A 94 -19.25 10.75 -5.22
N ASP A 95 -18.44 10.51 -4.18
CA ASP A 95 -18.83 10.74 -2.78
C ASP A 95 -18.80 12.22 -2.36
N MET A 96 -18.64 13.13 -3.33
CA MET A 96 -18.69 14.58 -3.16
C MET A 96 -19.93 15.15 -3.87
N PRO A 97 -20.64 16.14 -3.29
CA PRO A 97 -21.91 16.68 -3.81
C PRO A 97 -21.82 17.40 -5.18
N HIS A 98 -20.68 17.33 -5.86
CA HIS A 98 -20.39 17.97 -7.14
C HIS A 98 -20.09 16.98 -8.28
N ALA A 99 -20.03 15.68 -8.01
CA ALA A 99 -19.78 14.67 -9.03
C ALA A 99 -21.08 14.22 -9.70
N ALA A 100 -21.22 14.48 -11.00
CA ALA A 100 -22.29 13.89 -11.81
C ALA A 100 -21.79 12.58 -12.43
N GLY A 101 -22.30 11.44 -11.94
CA GLY A 101 -22.16 10.12 -12.58
C GLY A 101 -21.45 9.05 -11.73
N ASN A 102 -21.84 7.79 -11.95
CA ASN A 102 -21.30 6.61 -11.26
C ASN A 102 -19.92 6.22 -11.84
N ARG A 103 -18.88 6.94 -11.43
CA ARG A 103 -17.50 6.68 -11.85
C ARG A 103 -16.75 5.98 -10.73
N THR A 104 -16.18 4.84 -11.04
CA THR A 104 -15.37 4.06 -10.09
C THR A 104 -13.99 3.76 -10.65
N VAL A 105 -13.00 3.68 -9.76
CA VAL A 105 -11.64 3.25 -10.07
C VAL A 105 -11.47 1.84 -9.49
N PRO A 106 -11.55 0.78 -10.31
CA PRO A 106 -11.32 -0.57 -9.82
C PRO A 106 -9.82 -0.80 -9.55
N MET A 107 -9.52 -1.64 -8.57
CA MET A 107 -8.17 -2.08 -8.27
C MET A 107 -8.18 -3.51 -7.76
N ASN A 108 -7.18 -4.25 -8.23
CA ASN A 108 -6.77 -5.53 -7.70
C ASN A 108 -5.24 -5.52 -7.59
N PHE A 109 -4.72 -6.19 -6.56
CA PHE A 109 -3.29 -6.44 -6.46
C PHE A 109 -3.01 -7.68 -5.63
N SER A 110 -1.85 -8.29 -5.87
CA SER A 110 -1.32 -9.37 -5.06
C SER A 110 -0.49 -8.84 -3.90
N SER A 111 -0.47 -9.56 -2.79
CA SER A 111 0.36 -9.25 -1.62
C SER A 111 1.31 -10.42 -1.29
N PRO A 112 2.56 -10.13 -0.91
CA PRO A 112 3.52 -11.18 -0.58
C PRO A 112 3.31 -11.67 0.86
N GLN A 113 2.47 -12.69 1.04
CA GLN A 113 2.07 -13.18 2.36
C GLN A 113 3.24 -13.52 3.28
N ASP A 114 4.30 -14.14 2.75
CA ASP A 114 5.47 -14.52 3.57
C ASP A 114 6.20 -13.28 4.11
N VAL A 115 6.29 -12.22 3.31
CA VAL A 115 6.89 -10.95 3.73
C VAL A 115 5.98 -10.25 4.74
N ALA A 116 4.67 -10.22 4.50
CA ALA A 116 3.69 -9.65 5.42
C ALA A 116 3.69 -10.34 6.79
N LYS A 117 3.71 -11.68 6.81
CA LYS A 117 3.78 -12.48 8.05
C LYS A 117 5.10 -12.27 8.80
N ARG A 118 6.23 -12.17 8.08
CA ARG A 118 7.54 -11.87 8.69
C ARG A 118 7.58 -10.46 9.27
N LEU A 119 7.04 -9.46 8.56
CA LEU A 119 6.92 -8.10 9.08
C LEU A 119 6.06 -8.09 10.35
N LEU A 120 4.88 -8.69 10.31
CA LEU A 120 3.99 -8.78 11.47
C LEU A 120 4.70 -9.41 12.67
N GLY A 121 5.34 -10.57 12.48
CA GLY A 121 6.07 -11.26 13.54
C GLY A 121 7.23 -10.43 14.09
N HIS A 122 7.93 -9.68 13.25
CA HIS A 122 9.01 -8.79 13.67
C HIS A 122 8.48 -7.61 14.51
N LEU A 123 7.41 -6.95 14.07
CA LEU A 123 6.79 -5.83 14.78
C LEU A 123 6.18 -6.28 16.13
N GLN A 124 5.54 -7.45 16.16
CA GLN A 124 5.01 -8.05 17.39
C GLN A 124 6.13 -8.43 18.37
N ALA A 125 7.27 -8.95 17.88
CA ALA A 125 8.43 -9.24 18.72
C ALA A 125 9.02 -7.97 19.37
N GLN A 126 8.84 -6.81 18.73
CA GLN A 126 9.16 -5.49 19.30
C GLN A 126 8.05 -4.92 20.21
N GLN A 127 6.99 -5.69 20.48
CA GLN A 127 5.85 -5.25 21.31
C GLN A 127 5.12 -4.01 20.76
N LEU A 128 5.17 -3.79 19.44
CA LEU A 128 4.43 -2.72 18.80
C LEU A 128 2.94 -3.08 18.70
N PRO A 129 2.02 -2.09 18.75
CA PRO A 129 0.58 -2.34 18.68
C PRO A 129 0.18 -2.63 17.22
N VAL A 130 0.37 -3.87 16.80
CA VAL A 130 0.08 -4.32 15.43
C VAL A 130 -0.64 -5.66 15.44
N GLU A 131 -1.57 -5.80 14.51
CA GLU A 131 -2.33 -7.03 14.28
C GLU A 131 -2.32 -7.42 12.80
N GLY A 132 -2.57 -8.70 12.55
CA GLY A 132 -2.71 -9.24 11.21
C GLY A 132 -4.17 -9.55 10.88
N LEU A 133 -4.64 -9.14 9.70
CA LEU A 133 -5.97 -9.51 9.21
C LEU A 133 -5.84 -10.40 7.98
N GLN A 134 -6.55 -11.53 8.02
CA GLN A 134 -6.75 -12.39 6.85
C GLN A 134 -8.24 -12.67 6.70
N GLY A 135 -8.76 -12.55 5.48
CA GLY A 135 -10.07 -13.09 5.12
C GLY A 135 -10.13 -14.61 5.25
N PHE A 136 -11.33 -15.18 5.16
CA PHE A 136 -11.58 -16.61 5.36
C PHE A 136 -10.64 -17.49 4.51
N SER A 137 -9.65 -18.10 5.18
CA SER A 137 -8.62 -18.95 4.56
C SER A 137 -7.94 -18.35 3.32
N ASP A 138 -7.89 -17.01 3.19
CA ASP A 138 -7.42 -16.33 1.97
C ASP A 138 -8.20 -16.75 0.68
N ALA A 139 -9.41 -17.30 0.84
CA ALA A 139 -10.23 -17.79 -0.25
C ALA A 139 -10.98 -16.67 -0.99
N LEU A 140 -11.13 -15.51 -0.35
CA LEU A 140 -11.74 -14.31 -0.90
C LEU A 140 -10.76 -13.15 -0.78
N PRO A 141 -10.69 -12.22 -1.76
CA PRO A 141 -9.87 -11.03 -1.64
C PRO A 141 -10.24 -10.21 -0.41
N LEU A 142 -9.25 -9.64 0.28
CA LEU A 142 -9.55 -8.60 1.27
C LEU A 142 -10.04 -7.34 0.55
N PRO A 143 -11.08 -6.67 1.09
CA PRO A 143 -11.59 -5.44 0.50
C PRO A 143 -10.58 -4.31 0.68
N ILE A 144 -10.42 -3.50 -0.35
CA ILE A 144 -9.65 -2.24 -0.35
C ILE A 144 -10.54 -1.09 -0.83
N SER A 145 -10.19 0.13 -0.45
CA SER A 145 -11.00 1.32 -0.73
C SER A 145 -10.14 2.47 -1.26
N TRP A 146 -10.73 3.66 -1.37
CA TRP A 146 -10.11 4.87 -1.92
C TRP A 146 -8.73 5.20 -1.31
N GLY A 147 -8.55 4.92 -0.02
CA GLY A 147 -7.29 5.13 0.72
C GLY A 147 -6.09 4.35 0.18
N GLU A 148 -6.32 3.15 -0.34
CA GLU A 148 -5.30 2.34 -1.03
C GLU A 148 -5.30 2.59 -2.54
N ILE A 149 -6.51 2.65 -3.12
CA ILE A 149 -6.72 2.56 -4.56
C ILE A 149 -6.18 3.80 -5.27
N LEU A 150 -6.49 4.99 -4.78
CA LEU A 150 -6.17 6.23 -5.49
C LEU A 150 -4.65 6.48 -5.55
N PRO A 151 -3.87 6.33 -4.46
CA PRO A 151 -2.41 6.42 -4.54
C PRO A 151 -1.80 5.38 -5.49
N LEU A 152 -2.21 4.11 -5.37
CA LEU A 152 -1.68 3.03 -6.20
C LEU A 152 -2.04 3.18 -7.68
N SER A 153 -3.16 3.85 -8.00
CA SER A 153 -3.58 4.09 -9.38
C SER A 153 -2.56 4.91 -10.19
N PHE A 154 -1.85 5.85 -9.56
CA PHE A 154 -0.80 6.63 -10.23
C PHE A 154 0.41 5.77 -10.60
N VAL A 155 0.79 4.85 -9.71
CA VAL A 155 1.89 3.90 -9.95
C VAL A 155 1.47 2.89 -11.01
N ARG A 156 0.28 2.29 -10.89
CA ARG A 156 -0.26 1.35 -11.86
C ARG A 156 -0.32 1.95 -13.26
N LYS A 157 -0.86 3.16 -13.41
CA LYS A 157 -0.90 3.85 -14.70
C LYS A 157 0.49 4.00 -15.33
N ALA A 158 1.49 4.41 -14.54
CA ALA A 158 2.85 4.53 -15.03
C ALA A 158 3.45 3.17 -15.45
N ARG A 159 3.16 2.11 -14.69
CA ARG A 159 3.61 0.75 -15.03
C ARG A 159 2.96 0.24 -16.31
N GLU A 160 1.65 0.46 -16.47
CA GLU A 160 0.89 0.10 -17.67
C GLU A 160 1.40 0.83 -18.92
N GLU A 161 1.74 2.13 -18.79
CA GLU A 161 2.40 2.91 -19.85
C GLU A 161 3.75 2.33 -20.27
N GLU A 162 4.44 1.62 -19.35
CA GLU A 162 5.70 0.91 -19.57
C GLU A 162 5.50 -0.58 -19.97
N GLY A 163 4.25 -1.07 -20.06
CA GLY A 163 3.94 -2.48 -20.34
C GLY A 163 4.27 -3.43 -19.18
N LEU A 164 4.24 -2.93 -17.95
CA LEU A 164 4.57 -3.65 -16.72
C LEU A 164 3.34 -3.81 -15.81
N GLU A 165 3.33 -4.90 -15.06
CA GLU A 165 2.35 -5.14 -13.99
C GLU A 165 2.70 -4.35 -12.72
N LEU A 166 1.69 -4.09 -11.87
CA LEU A 166 1.93 -3.55 -10.54
C LEU A 166 2.74 -4.57 -9.71
N PRO A 167 3.82 -4.17 -9.01
CA PRO A 167 4.53 -5.07 -8.10
C PRO A 167 3.61 -5.54 -6.98
N PRO A 168 3.92 -6.66 -6.33
CA PRO A 168 3.25 -7.05 -5.11
C PRO A 168 3.21 -5.89 -4.11
N VAL A 169 2.09 -5.74 -3.41
CA VAL A 169 1.88 -4.67 -2.44
C VAL A 169 1.79 -5.26 -1.04
N LEU A 170 2.67 -4.83 -0.14
CA LEU A 170 2.51 -5.03 1.29
C LEU A 170 1.76 -3.83 1.85
N LEU A 171 0.62 -4.06 2.48
CA LEU A 171 -0.26 -3.01 2.99
C LEU A 171 -0.32 -3.02 4.52
N MET A 172 -0.18 -1.83 5.12
CA MET A 172 -0.39 -1.62 6.54
C MET A 172 -1.27 -0.38 6.78
N SER A 173 -2.40 -0.53 7.45
CA SER A 173 -3.30 0.58 7.75
C SER A 173 -3.19 1.06 9.19
N PHE A 174 -3.64 2.30 9.41
CA PHE A 174 -3.61 2.95 10.72
C PHE A 174 -4.84 2.56 11.56
N PRO A 175 -4.76 2.69 12.90
CA PRO A 175 -5.94 2.50 13.75
C PRO A 175 -6.94 3.65 13.61
N LEU A 176 -8.21 3.40 14.01
CA LEU A 176 -9.33 4.37 14.05
C LEU A 176 -9.00 5.69 14.76
N ARG A 177 -8.00 5.70 15.64
CA ARG A 177 -7.62 6.87 16.43
C ARG A 177 -6.85 7.88 15.59
N ARG A 178 -7.60 8.71 14.86
CA ARG A 178 -7.09 9.99 14.33
C ARG A 178 -7.53 11.24 15.07
N PHE A 179 -8.45 11.18 16.04
CA PHE A 179 -8.93 12.40 16.71
C PHE A 179 -9.30 12.18 18.18
N ASN A 180 -8.34 12.35 19.10
CA ASN A 180 -8.64 12.69 20.49
C ASN A 180 -8.55 14.21 20.69
N HIS A 181 -9.17 15.03 19.82
CA HIS A 181 -9.14 16.51 19.92
C HIS A 181 -7.73 17.13 20.09
N SER A 182 -6.67 16.40 19.73
CA SER A 182 -5.29 16.86 19.80
C SER A 182 -4.68 16.76 18.42
N ASP A 183 -4.03 17.84 18.00
CA ASP A 183 -3.25 17.91 16.76
C ASP A 183 -1.95 17.09 16.84
N THR A 184 -1.74 16.38 17.94
CA THR A 184 -0.56 15.54 18.18
C THR A 184 -0.78 14.18 17.52
N MET A 185 -0.07 13.93 16.42
CA MET A 185 -0.05 12.64 15.73
C MET A 185 0.35 11.51 16.69
N VAL A 186 -0.27 10.32 16.52
CA VAL A 186 0.24 9.09 17.13
C VAL A 186 1.69 8.92 16.65
N PRO A 187 2.66 8.68 17.54
CA PRO A 187 4.03 8.42 17.12
C PRO A 187 4.06 7.28 16.10
N GLU A 188 4.54 7.57 14.89
CA GLU A 188 4.81 6.53 13.91
C GLU A 188 5.93 5.64 14.47
N PRO A 189 5.88 4.31 14.30
CA PRO A 189 6.96 3.43 14.70
C PRO A 189 8.18 3.70 13.80
N CYS A 190 8.96 4.72 14.14
CA CYS A 190 10.30 4.93 13.63
C CYS A 190 11.26 4.10 14.49
N VAL A 191 12.00 3.20 13.85
CA VAL A 191 13.13 2.48 14.45
C VAL A 191 14.11 3.52 14.98
N GLN A 192 14.35 3.49 16.29
CA GLN A 192 15.49 4.18 16.93
C GLN A 192 16.74 3.32 16.81
#